data_AF-A0A378BYR6-F1
#
_entry.id   AF-A0A378BYR6-F1
#
_cell.length_a   1.000
_cell.length_b   1.000
_cell.length_c   1.000
_cell.angle_alpha   90.00
_cell.angle_beta   90.00
_cell.angle_gamma   90.00
#
_symmetry.space_group_name_H-M   'P 1'
#
loop_
_entity.id
_entity.type
_entity.pdbx_description
1 polymer ?
#
loop_
_entity_poly.entity_id
_entity_poly.type
_entity_poly.pdbx_seq_one_letter_code
_entity_poly.pdbx_strand_id
1 'polypeptide(L)'
;MPMKLKRLGLKIGDKVVIRRAGDVIPQVVNVVLSERPADARDVVFPTHCPVCQSDVERVEGEAVARCTGGLICGAQRKRVAQALRLPSRARR
;
A
#
# COMPACT_ATOMS: atom_id res chain seq x y z
N MET A 1 -7.95 8.59 -0.76
CA MET A 1 -8.05 7.73 0.45
C MET A 1 -8.48 6.30 0.09
N PRO A 2 -7.62 5.27 0.25
CA PRO A 2 -7.89 3.90 -0.18
C PRO A 2 -9.14 3.32 0.45
N MET A 3 -9.89 2.55 -0.35
CA MET A 3 -11.22 2.06 0.05
C MET A 3 -11.16 1.14 1.28
N LYS A 4 -10.12 0.31 1.41
CA LYS A 4 -9.99 -0.63 2.54
C LYS A 4 -9.78 0.11 3.87
N LEU A 5 -8.93 1.14 3.90
CA LEU A 5 -8.69 1.96 5.10
C LEU A 5 -9.98 2.65 5.55
N LYS A 6 -10.70 3.26 4.59
CA LYS A 6 -11.98 3.93 4.86
C LYS A 6 -13.03 2.95 5.38
N ARG A 7 -13.13 1.75 4.79
CA ARG A 7 -14.11 0.72 5.18
C ARG A 7 -13.84 0.17 6.57
N LEU A 8 -12.58 0.00 6.96
CA LEU A 8 -12.21 -0.49 8.30
C LEU A 8 -12.24 0.59 9.37
N GLY A 9 -12.30 1.88 8.99
CA GLY A 9 -12.22 3.00 9.92
C GLY A 9 -10.90 3.03 10.69
N LEU A 10 -9.81 2.57 10.06
CA LEU A 10 -8.53 2.35 10.70
C LEU A 10 -7.78 3.68 10.95
N LYS A 11 -7.28 3.84 12.17
CA LYS A 11 -6.45 4.95 12.64
C LYS A 11 -5.08 4.45 13.10
N ILE A 12 -4.09 5.33 13.05
CA ILE A 12 -2.75 5.09 13.63
C ILE A 12 -2.92 5.04 15.15
N GLY A 13 -2.44 3.95 15.77
CA GLY A 13 -2.61 3.67 17.19
C GLY A 13 -3.72 2.66 17.51
N ASP A 14 -4.54 2.27 16.53
CA ASP A 14 -5.59 1.28 16.74
C ASP A 14 -5.02 -0.13 17.04
N LYS A 15 -5.70 -0.83 17.95
CA LYS A 15 -5.58 -2.28 18.08
C LYS A 15 -6.42 -2.97 17.01
N VAL A 16 -5.82 -3.95 16.33
CA VAL A 16 -6.43 -4.64 15.19
C VAL A 16 -6.38 -6.15 15.32
N VAL A 17 -7.37 -6.82 14.72
CA VAL A 17 -7.36 -8.28 14.57
C VAL A 17 -6.69 -8.63 13.24
N ILE A 18 -5.66 -9.48 13.31
CA ILE A 18 -4.88 -9.93 12.16
C ILE A 18 -5.19 -11.41 11.90
N ARG A 19 -5.42 -11.77 10.65
CA ARG A 19 -5.54 -13.16 10.19
C ARG A 19 -4.38 -13.50 9.26
N ARG A 20 -3.73 -14.63 9.52
CA ARG A 20 -2.66 -15.20 8.67
C ARG A 20 -3.07 -16.61 8.23
N ALA A 21 -2.73 -16.97 6.99
CA ALA A 21 -2.86 -18.32 6.48
C ALA A 21 -1.51 -18.75 5.90
N GLY A 22 -0.83 -19.70 6.55
CA GLY A 22 0.49 -20.19 6.13
C GLY A 22 1.53 -19.07 5.97
N ASP A 23 2.30 -19.13 4.88
CA ASP A 23 3.38 -18.19 4.56
C ASP A 23 2.94 -16.94 3.76
N VAL A 24 1.64 -16.63 3.78
CA VAL A 24 1.06 -15.48 3.08
C VAL A 24 1.10 -14.21 3.94
N ILE A 25 1.17 -13.03 3.28
CA ILE A 25 1.06 -11.71 3.91
C ILE A 25 -0.22 -11.64 4.78
N PRO A 26 -0.10 -11.37 6.09
CA PRO A 26 -1.24 -11.27 6.99
C PRO A 26 -2.22 -10.16 6.58
N GLN A 27 -3.51 -10.36 6.86
CA GLN A 27 -4.55 -9.38 6.56
C GLN A 27 -5.17 -8.83 7.84
N VAL A 28 -5.41 -7.52 7.86
CA VAL A 28 -6.22 -6.85 8.89
C VAL A 28 -7.70 -7.14 8.62
N VAL A 29 -8.38 -7.74 9.59
CA VAL A 29 -9.79 -8.14 9.49
C VAL A 29 -10.71 -7.01 9.96
N ASN A 30 -10.45 -6.47 11.15
CA ASN A 30 -11.21 -5.39 11.78
C ASN A 30 -10.39 -4.67 12.87
N VAL A 31 -10.88 -3.50 13.27
CA VAL A 31 -10.37 -2.70 14.39
C VAL A 31 -11.13 -3.06 15.67
N VAL A 32 -10.45 -3.14 16.80
CA VAL A 32 -11.07 -3.30 18.12
C VAL A 32 -11.47 -1.92 18.65
N LEU A 33 -12.62 -1.42 18.20
CA LEU A 33 -13.06 -0.04 18.47
C LEU A 33 -13.19 0.29 19.97
N SER A 34 -13.53 -0.70 20.80
CA SER A 34 -13.63 -0.53 22.25
C SER A 34 -12.30 -0.23 22.94
N GLU A 35 -11.18 -0.54 22.29
CA GLU A 35 -9.83 -0.32 22.81
C GLU A 35 -9.12 0.83 22.06
N ARG A 36 -9.86 1.66 21.32
CA ARG A 36 -9.26 2.80 20.59
C ARG A 36 -8.75 3.84 21.58
N PRO A 37 -7.46 4.21 21.53
CA PRO A 37 -6.92 5.24 22.40
C PRO A 37 -7.37 6.63 21.95
N ALA A 38 -7.40 7.58 22.89
CA ALA A 38 -7.87 8.95 22.62
C ALA A 38 -6.95 9.74 21.67
N ASP A 39 -5.67 9.36 21.57
CA ASP A 39 -4.68 9.98 20.70
C ASP A 39 -4.59 9.32 19.30
N ALA A 40 -5.57 8.47 18.95
CA ALA A 40 -5.61 7.81 17.64
C ALA A 40 -5.73 8.82 16.49
N ARG A 41 -4.83 8.72 15.50
CA ARG A 41 -4.72 9.67 14.38
C ARG A 41 -5.22 9.09 13.07
N ASP A 42 -5.80 9.93 12.21
CA ASP A 42 -6.21 9.51 10.89
C ASP A 42 -5.03 9.09 10.01
N VAL A 43 -5.24 8.03 9.23
CA VAL A 43 -4.28 7.63 8.20
C VAL A 43 -4.44 8.58 7.02
N VAL A 44 -3.43 9.42 6.77
CA VAL A 44 -3.42 10.31 5.61
C VAL A 44 -2.75 9.61 4.45
N PHE A 45 -3.48 9.47 3.33
CA PHE A 45 -2.90 8.89 2.12
C PHE A 45 -2.06 9.94 1.39
N PRO A 46 -0.83 9.60 0.97
CA PRO A 46 0.06 10.58 0.34
C PRO A 46 -0.52 11.10 -0.98
N THR A 47 -0.49 12.42 -1.16
CA THR A 47 -0.77 13.08 -2.45
C THR A 47 0.46 13.09 -3.36
N HIS A 48 1.65 12.94 -2.80
CA HIS A 48 2.93 12.89 -3.52
C HIS A 48 3.68 11.61 -3.16
N CYS A 49 4.39 11.06 -4.13
CA CYS A 49 5.13 9.82 -3.96
C CYS A 49 6.22 9.99 -2.89
N PRO A 50 6.27 9.15 -1.85
CA PRO A 50 7.29 9.27 -0.80
C PRO A 50 8.72 8.93 -1.27
N VAL A 51 8.89 8.49 -2.52
CA VAL A 51 10.20 8.13 -3.10
C VAL A 51 10.71 9.20 -4.06
N CYS A 52 9.85 9.70 -4.95
CA CYS A 52 10.26 10.62 -6.03
C CYS A 52 9.48 11.94 -6.05
N GLN A 53 8.57 12.13 -5.10
CA GLN A 53 7.76 13.34 -4.92
C GLN A 53 6.81 13.69 -6.07
N SER A 54 6.79 12.93 -7.18
CA SER A 54 5.76 13.06 -8.22
C SER A 54 4.36 12.81 -7.67
N ASP A 55 3.35 13.34 -8.35
CA ASP A 55 1.94 13.19 -7.95
C ASP A 55 1.52 11.72 -7.82
N VAL A 56 0.56 11.51 -6.92
CA VAL A 56 -0.14 10.25 -6.76
C VAL A 56 -1.55 10.39 -7.31
N GLU A 57 -1.83 9.68 -8.40
CA GLU A 57 -3.14 9.65 -9.01
C GLU A 57 -3.94 8.43 -8.56
N ARG A 58 -5.26 8.58 -8.58
CA ARG A 58 -6.18 7.46 -8.41
C ARG A 58 -7.34 7.65 -9.37
N VAL A 59 -7.46 6.73 -10.32
CA VAL A 59 -8.60 6.67 -11.24
C VAL A 59 -9.88 6.41 -10.45
N GLU A 60 -10.96 7.11 -10.79
CA GLU A 60 -12.26 6.89 -10.17
C GLU A 60 -12.71 5.44 -10.36
N GLY A 61 -13.27 4.84 -9.31
CA GLY A 61 -13.63 3.42 -9.30
C GLY A 61 -12.47 2.46 -8.99
N GLU A 62 -11.21 2.89 -9.08
CA GLU A 62 -10.08 2.02 -8.73
C GLU A 62 -9.69 2.10 -7.24
N ALA A 63 -9.42 0.92 -6.67
CA ALA A 63 -8.91 0.82 -5.30
C ALA A 63 -7.43 1.23 -5.18
N VAL A 64 -6.69 1.16 -6.29
CA VAL A 64 -5.23 1.35 -6.34
C VAL A 64 -4.91 2.81 -6.68
N ALA A 65 -4.03 3.42 -5.91
CA ALA A 65 -3.40 4.69 -6.25
C ALA A 65 -2.01 4.43 -6.84
N ARG A 66 -1.60 5.20 -7.85
CA ARG A 66 -0.35 5.01 -8.58
C ARG A 66 0.47 6.30 -8.56
N CYS A 67 1.79 6.15 -8.51
CA CYS A 67 2.71 7.26 -8.67
C CYS A 67 2.86 7.56 -10.17
N THR A 68 2.74 8.83 -10.56
CA THR A 68 2.84 9.29 -11.96
C THR A 68 4.28 9.47 -12.44
N GLY A 69 5.25 9.39 -11.52
CA GLY A 69 6.67 9.64 -11.80
C GLY A 69 7.38 8.63 -12.72
N GLY A 70 6.69 7.55 -13.15
CA GLY A 70 7.18 6.62 -14.18
C GLY A 70 8.63 6.18 -13.98
N LEU A 71 9.45 6.35 -15.03
CA LEU A 71 10.88 6.03 -15.02
C LEU A 71 11.75 6.99 -14.20
N ILE A 72 11.26 8.15 -13.78
CA ILE A 72 12.00 9.02 -12.85
C ILE A 72 11.99 8.41 -11.45
N CYS A 73 10.88 7.74 -11.09
CA CYS A 73 10.72 7.09 -9.80
C CYS A 73 11.71 5.93 -9.62
N GLY A 74 12.62 6.07 -8.66
CA GLY A 74 13.61 5.03 -8.33
C GLY A 74 12.96 3.70 -7.92
N ALA A 75 11.80 3.73 -7.25
CA ALA A 75 11.07 2.52 -6.88
C ALA A 75 10.48 1.78 -8.10
N GLN A 76 9.91 2.52 -9.06
CA GLN A 76 9.36 1.93 -10.28
C GLN A 76 10.48 1.39 -11.19
N ARG A 77 11.58 2.13 -11.36
CA ARG A 77 12.77 1.64 -12.08
C ARG A 77 13.31 0.34 -11.51
N LYS A 78 13.49 0.25 -10.19
CA LYS A 78 13.93 -0.98 -9.52
C LYS A 78 12.97 -2.13 -9.80
N ARG A 79 11.65 -1.90 -9.72
CA ARG A 79 10.63 -2.91 -10.01
C ARG A 79 10.67 -3.37 -11.47
N VAL A 80 10.80 -2.46 -12.43
CA VAL A 80 10.93 -2.80 -13.86
C VAL A 80 12.20 -3.60 -14.11
N ALA A 81 13.33 -3.18 -13.55
CA ALA A 81 14.59 -3.91 -13.67
C ALA A 81 14.51 -5.32 -13.06
N GLN A 82 13.78 -5.50 -11.95
CA GLN A 82 13.49 -6.82 -11.38
C GLN A 82 12.59 -7.67 -12.29
N ALA A 83 11.56 -7.08 -12.89
CA ALA A 83 10.65 -7.78 -13.79
C ALA A 83 11.32 -8.21 -15.11
N LEU A 84 12.27 -7.42 -15.61
CA LEU A 84 13.03 -7.71 -16.83
C LEU A 84 14.16 -8.73 -16.62
N ARG A 85 14.46 -9.12 -15.38
CA ARG A 85 15.33 -10.28 -15.11
C ARG A 85 14.59 -11.55 -15.52
N LEU A 86 14.56 -11.83 -16.82
CA LEU A 86 14.17 -13.13 -17.34
C LEU A 86 15.02 -14.20 -16.65
N PRO A 87 14.43 -15.32 -16.19
CA PRO A 87 15.23 -16.45 -15.74
C PRO A 87 16.16 -16.83 -16.88
N SER A 88 17.44 -16.97 -16.57
CA SER A 88 18.52 -17.38 -17.49
C SER A 88 18.30 -18.73 -18.17
N ARG A 89 17.17 -19.41 -17.91
CA ARG A 89 16.76 -20.69 -18.49
C ARG A 89 16.07 -20.61 -19.85
N ALA A 90 15.74 -19.42 -20.37
CA ALA A 90 15.20 -19.27 -21.73
C ALA A 90 16.29 -19.19 -22.84
N ARG A 91 17.51 -19.66 -22.56
CA ARG A 91 18.67 -19.69 -23.48
C ARG A 91 19.32 -21.08 -23.58
N ARG A 92 18.52 -22.13 -23.54
CA ARG A 92 18.87 -23.47 -24.05
C ARG A 92 17.69 -24.03 -24.80
#